data_AF-A0A0L7LDJ4-F1
#
_entry.id   AF-A0A0L7LDJ4-F1
#
_cell.length_a   1.000
_cell.length_b   1.000
_cell.length_c   1.000
_cell.angle_alpha   90.00
_cell.angle_beta   90.00
_cell.angle_gamma   90.00
#
_symmetry.space_group_name_H-M   'P 1'
#
loop_
_entity.id
_entity.type
_entity.pdbx_description
1 polymer ?
#
loop_
_entity_poly.entity_id
_entity_poly.type
_entity_poly.pdbx_seq_one_letter_code
_entity_poly.pdbx_strand_id
1 'polypeptide(L)'
;MPDIIKGTNRSAEDDLKQSAAFFFEPTDRRKAAKPLKFKQNVCYSSPNLIELRAMADFLSPNVFIEKSNDLNEVLKLAKIVSNAVDFIIVTLGDKGVITINNSKRDGSVVARLYPVESIGNVENVSGAGDCFTSGFISGMLSYYKESNNVHIGFQSAKYALLCKNTVPFDLSTDTISINEAEYVTLKID
;
A
#
# COMPACT_ATOMS: atom_id res chain seq x y z
N MET A 1 -47.78 -4.21 -21.39
CA MET A 1 -47.12 -4.77 -20.19
C MET A 1 -45.67 -5.03 -20.58
N PRO A 2 -44.67 -4.54 -19.83
CA PRO A 2 -43.27 -4.71 -20.21
C PRO A 2 -42.79 -6.12 -19.88
N ASP A 3 -41.96 -6.67 -20.76
CA ASP A 3 -41.32 -7.98 -20.63
C ASP A 3 -40.38 -8.02 -19.43
N ILE A 4 -40.65 -8.94 -18.52
CA ILE A 4 -39.76 -9.28 -17.40
C ILE A 4 -38.63 -10.13 -17.95
N ILE A 5 -37.50 -9.50 -18.25
CA ILE A 5 -36.24 -10.20 -18.49
C ILE A 5 -35.79 -10.77 -17.15
N LYS A 6 -35.95 -12.10 -16.98
CA LYS A 6 -35.39 -12.85 -15.86
C LYS A 6 -33.87 -12.66 -15.87
N GLY A 7 -33.36 -11.95 -14.87
CA GLY A 7 -31.93 -11.87 -14.60
C GLY A 7 -31.37 -13.28 -14.51
N THR A 8 -30.44 -13.60 -15.39
CA THR A 8 -29.66 -14.82 -15.31
C THR A 8 -28.86 -14.76 -14.02
N ASN A 9 -29.07 -15.73 -13.13
CA ASN A 9 -28.21 -15.99 -11.99
C ASN A 9 -26.80 -16.26 -12.52
N ARG A 10 -25.94 -15.22 -12.58
CA ARG A 10 -24.50 -15.44 -12.55
C ARG A 10 -24.18 -16.01 -11.17
N SER A 11 -23.61 -17.20 -11.13
CA SER A 11 -23.12 -17.76 -9.88
C SER A 11 -21.97 -16.88 -9.38
N ALA A 12 -21.79 -16.78 -8.06
CA ALA A 12 -20.62 -16.13 -7.47
C ALA A 12 -19.27 -16.72 -7.99
N GLU A 13 -19.32 -17.90 -8.62
CA GLU A 13 -18.20 -18.53 -9.31
C GLU A 13 -17.79 -17.81 -10.61
N ASP A 14 -18.71 -17.10 -11.28
CA ASP A 14 -18.39 -16.30 -12.48
C ASP A 14 -17.69 -14.97 -12.12
N ASP A 15 -18.00 -14.40 -10.94
CA ASP A 15 -17.24 -13.28 -10.36
C ASP A 15 -15.87 -13.71 -9.80
N LEU A 16 -15.69 -15.02 -9.58
CA LEU A 16 -14.44 -15.69 -9.19
C LEU A 16 -13.53 -16.02 -10.39
N LYS A 17 -13.77 -15.47 -11.59
CA LYS A 17 -12.67 -15.15 -12.52
C LYS A 17 -11.86 -13.99 -11.95
N GLN A 18 -11.26 -14.27 -10.80
CA GLN A 18 -10.38 -13.45 -10.03
C GLN A 18 -9.20 -13.10 -10.94
N SER A 19 -9.20 -11.92 -11.54
CA SER A 19 -7.93 -11.34 -11.95
C SER A 19 -7.13 -11.25 -10.65
N ALA A 20 -6.16 -12.14 -10.46
CA ALA A 20 -5.37 -12.18 -9.24
C ALA A 20 -4.84 -10.77 -8.97
N ALA A 21 -5.25 -10.16 -7.87
CA ALA A 21 -4.78 -8.84 -7.50
C ALA A 21 -3.27 -8.90 -7.33
N PHE A 22 -2.54 -8.21 -8.18
CA PHE A 22 -1.09 -8.28 -8.18
C PHE A 22 -0.53 -7.26 -7.20
N PHE A 23 0.09 -7.76 -6.13
CA PHE A 23 0.81 -6.95 -5.15
C PHE A 23 2.30 -6.96 -5.48
N PHE A 24 2.92 -5.79 -5.61
CA PHE A 24 4.33 -5.63 -5.91
C PHE A 24 5.06 -4.86 -4.82
N GLU A 25 5.95 -5.55 -4.10
CA GLU A 25 6.91 -4.91 -3.19
C GLU A 25 8.23 -4.62 -3.93
N PRO A 26 8.63 -3.34 -4.10
CA PRO A 26 9.80 -2.98 -4.89
C PRO A 26 11.13 -3.51 -4.35
N THR A 27 11.32 -3.50 -3.02
CA THR A 27 12.53 -3.92 -2.28
C THR A 27 13.84 -3.16 -2.59
N ASP A 28 13.99 -2.62 -3.80
CA ASP A 28 15.18 -1.88 -4.24
C ASP A 28 14.79 -0.88 -5.34
N ARG A 29 15.29 0.35 -5.22
CA ARG A 29 15.06 1.43 -6.19
C ARG A 29 15.37 1.05 -7.65
N ARG A 30 16.36 0.18 -7.89
CA ARG A 30 16.76 -0.29 -9.23
C ARG A 30 15.76 -1.28 -9.83
N LYS A 31 14.92 -1.89 -8.98
CA LYS A 31 13.89 -2.85 -9.35
C LYS A 31 12.49 -2.23 -9.36
N ALA A 32 12.29 -1.10 -8.69
CA ALA A 32 10.99 -0.48 -8.50
C ALA A 32 10.19 -0.24 -9.79
N ALA A 33 10.86 0.13 -10.88
CA ALA A 33 10.20 0.36 -12.17
C ALA A 33 9.98 -0.92 -13.02
N LYS A 34 10.43 -2.10 -12.57
CA LYS A 34 10.40 -3.33 -13.39
C LYS A 34 8.99 -3.70 -13.87
N PRO A 35 7.96 -3.79 -13.00
CA PRO A 35 6.62 -4.15 -13.46
C PRO A 35 6.06 -3.14 -14.47
N LEU A 36 6.35 -1.85 -14.25
CA LEU A 36 5.94 -0.74 -15.11
C LEU A 36 6.56 -0.86 -16.51
N LYS A 37 7.86 -1.21 -16.57
CA LYS A 37 8.57 -1.46 -17.84
C LYS A 37 7.93 -2.57 -18.67
N PHE A 38 7.45 -3.62 -18.01
CA PHE A 38 6.80 -4.75 -18.67
C PHE A 38 5.28 -4.61 -18.77
N LYS A 39 4.73 -3.43 -18.43
CA LYS A 39 3.28 -3.14 -18.44
C LYS A 39 2.47 -4.20 -17.69
N GLN A 40 3.01 -4.72 -16.59
CA GLN A 40 2.27 -5.63 -15.73
C GLN A 40 1.13 -4.86 -15.05
N ASN A 41 -0.03 -5.51 -14.91
CA ASN A 41 -1.17 -4.91 -14.24
C ASN A 41 -0.98 -5.00 -12.72
N VAL A 42 -0.28 -4.03 -12.14
CA VAL A 42 -0.02 -3.96 -10.70
C VAL A 42 -1.19 -3.28 -10.00
N CYS A 43 -1.90 -4.02 -9.17
CA CYS A 43 -3.03 -3.49 -8.41
C CYS A 43 -2.53 -2.77 -7.15
N TYR A 44 -1.54 -3.35 -6.46
CA TYR A 44 -1.02 -2.85 -5.19
C TYR A 44 0.50 -2.72 -5.24
N SER A 45 1.05 -1.69 -4.59
CA SER A 45 2.50 -1.62 -4.35
C SER A 45 2.83 -0.85 -3.07
N SER A 46 3.89 -1.23 -2.36
CA SER A 46 4.29 -0.62 -1.08
C SER A 46 5.68 0.04 -1.09
N PRO A 47 5.99 0.93 -2.05
CA PRO A 47 7.31 1.55 -2.15
C PRO A 47 7.67 2.38 -0.91
N ASN A 48 8.94 2.45 -0.56
CA ASN A 48 9.44 3.59 0.22
C ASN A 48 9.62 4.83 -0.68
N LEU A 49 9.93 6.00 -0.09
CA LEU A 49 10.12 7.25 -0.85
C LEU A 49 11.19 7.14 -1.96
N ILE A 50 12.28 6.38 -1.74
CA ILE A 50 13.35 6.26 -2.73
C ILE A 50 12.88 5.42 -3.93
N GLU A 51 12.12 4.36 -3.70
CA GLU A 51 11.52 3.54 -4.75
C GLU A 51 10.41 4.29 -5.49
N LEU A 52 9.59 5.05 -4.76
CA LEU A 52 8.53 5.87 -5.35
C LEU A 52 9.11 6.91 -6.33
N ARG A 53 10.23 7.56 -5.97
CA ARG A 53 10.99 8.42 -6.87
C ARG A 53 11.39 7.68 -8.14
N ALA A 54 11.98 6.49 -8.02
CA ALA A 54 12.41 5.71 -9.17
C ALA A 54 11.25 5.28 -10.08
N MET A 55 10.07 4.97 -9.50
CA MET A 55 8.86 4.66 -10.26
C MET A 55 8.32 5.89 -10.99
N ALA A 56 8.24 7.05 -10.31
CA ALA A 56 7.77 8.30 -10.90
C ALA A 56 8.72 8.79 -12.01
N ASP A 57 10.03 8.77 -11.78
CA ASP A 57 11.07 9.13 -12.77
C ASP A 57 10.95 8.25 -14.03
N PHE A 58 10.62 6.97 -13.87
CA PHE A 58 10.39 6.07 -15.01
C PHE A 58 9.12 6.42 -15.79
N LEU A 59 8.02 6.74 -15.11
CA LEU A 59 6.73 7.04 -15.73
C LEU A 59 6.66 8.44 -16.34
N SER A 60 7.41 9.39 -15.81
CA SER A 60 7.37 10.81 -16.19
C SER A 60 8.76 11.45 -16.10
N PRO A 61 9.72 11.01 -16.92
CA PRO A 61 11.13 11.43 -16.84
C PRO A 61 11.36 12.92 -17.11
N ASN A 62 10.38 13.59 -17.74
CA ASN A 62 10.45 15.02 -18.06
C ASN A 62 9.81 15.91 -16.98
N VAL A 63 9.23 15.32 -15.93
CA VAL A 63 8.61 16.06 -14.84
C VAL A 63 9.64 16.22 -13.72
N PHE A 64 10.04 17.45 -13.45
CA PHE A 64 10.91 17.76 -12.34
C PHE A 64 10.09 17.89 -11.05
N ILE A 65 10.39 17.04 -10.07
CA ILE A 65 9.89 17.17 -8.69
C ILE A 65 11.10 17.38 -7.78
N GLU A 66 11.05 18.46 -6.99
CA GLU A 66 12.07 18.76 -6.00
C GLU A 66 12.11 17.67 -4.91
N LYS A 67 13.33 17.23 -4.55
CA LYS A 67 13.56 16.16 -3.56
C LYS A 67 13.63 16.71 -2.14
N SER A 68 12.52 17.19 -1.60
CA SER A 68 12.43 17.83 -0.28
C SER A 68 12.25 16.87 0.89
N ASN A 69 11.87 15.60 0.64
CA ASN A 69 11.44 14.60 1.62
C ASN A 69 10.23 15.03 2.49
N ASP A 70 9.45 15.99 1.98
CA ASP A 70 8.22 16.45 2.60
C ASP A 70 6.98 15.74 2.04
N LEU A 71 5.83 16.04 2.63
CA LEU A 71 4.55 15.46 2.22
C LEU A 71 4.15 15.85 0.80
N ASN A 72 4.46 17.06 0.36
CA ASN A 72 4.09 17.55 -0.96
C ASN A 72 4.86 16.82 -2.06
N GLU A 73 6.14 16.52 -1.85
CA GLU A 73 6.91 15.66 -2.75
C GLU A 73 6.25 14.29 -2.88
N VAL A 74 5.96 13.63 -1.74
CA VAL A 74 5.38 12.28 -1.72
C VAL A 74 4.07 12.24 -2.51
N LEU A 75 3.17 13.22 -2.28
CA LEU A 75 1.89 13.28 -2.96
C LEU A 75 2.04 13.49 -4.48
N LYS A 76 2.95 14.37 -4.91
CA LYS A 76 3.24 14.59 -6.34
C LYS A 76 3.77 13.33 -7.02
N LEU A 77 4.72 12.64 -6.39
CA LEU A 77 5.27 11.39 -6.91
C LEU A 77 4.21 10.28 -6.95
N ALA A 78 3.45 10.12 -5.87
CA ALA A 78 2.42 9.10 -5.78
C ALA A 78 1.29 9.33 -6.79
N LYS A 79 0.93 10.58 -7.10
CA LYS A 79 -0.01 10.92 -8.16
C LYS A 79 0.47 10.45 -9.54
N ILE A 80 1.76 10.57 -9.83
CA ILE A 80 2.33 10.06 -11.10
C ILE A 80 2.20 8.54 -11.13
N VAL A 81 2.61 7.87 -10.06
CA VAL A 81 2.62 6.41 -9.97
C VAL A 81 1.21 5.83 -9.97
N SER A 82 0.22 6.54 -9.42
CA SER A 82 -1.17 6.07 -9.34
C SER A 82 -1.85 5.97 -10.71
N ASN A 83 -1.25 6.52 -11.76
CA ASN A 83 -1.70 6.29 -13.13
C ASN A 83 -1.44 4.85 -13.59
N ALA A 84 -0.45 4.17 -13.01
CA ALA A 84 -0.04 2.81 -13.37
C ALA A 84 -0.29 1.76 -12.28
N VAL A 85 -0.51 2.18 -11.03
CA VAL A 85 -0.81 1.30 -9.89
C VAL A 85 -2.07 1.81 -9.20
N ASP A 86 -3.06 0.95 -8.99
CA ASP A 86 -4.37 1.38 -8.46
C ASP A 86 -4.31 1.79 -6.99
N PHE A 87 -3.55 1.05 -6.17
CA PHE A 87 -3.41 1.30 -4.75
C PHE A 87 -1.95 1.30 -4.32
N ILE A 88 -1.46 2.43 -3.80
CA ILE A 88 -0.05 2.61 -3.41
C ILE A 88 0.02 2.81 -1.90
N ILE A 89 0.97 2.17 -1.25
CA ILE A 89 1.25 2.33 0.18
C ILE A 89 2.69 2.83 0.34
N VAL A 90 2.85 4.15 0.42
CA VAL A 90 4.18 4.75 0.56
C VAL A 90 4.65 4.64 2.01
N THR A 91 5.73 3.90 2.25
CA THR A 91 6.34 3.81 3.58
C THR A 91 7.29 4.99 3.83
N LEU A 92 7.14 5.62 5.00
CA LEU A 92 7.86 6.85 5.38
C LEU A 92 8.63 6.70 6.69
N GLY A 93 8.97 5.46 7.09
CA GLY A 93 9.71 5.18 8.32
C GLY A 93 8.94 5.61 9.56
N ASP A 94 9.56 6.43 10.40
CA ASP A 94 8.99 6.97 11.64
C ASP A 94 7.83 7.94 11.43
N LYS A 95 7.58 8.39 10.19
CA LYS A 95 6.42 9.21 9.83
C LYS A 95 5.17 8.39 9.51
N GLY A 96 5.26 7.06 9.47
CA GLY A 96 4.15 6.16 9.18
C GLY A 96 4.02 5.83 7.69
N VAL A 97 2.78 5.77 7.18
CA VAL A 97 2.50 5.43 5.77
C VAL A 97 1.49 6.37 5.13
N ILE A 98 1.60 6.54 3.82
CA ILE A 98 0.56 7.20 3.01
C ILE A 98 -0.05 6.18 2.06
N THR A 99 -1.37 6.05 2.10
CA THR A 99 -2.09 5.29 1.08
C THR A 99 -2.60 6.22 -0.01
N ILE A 100 -2.57 5.75 -1.25
CA ILE A 100 -3.17 6.43 -2.40
C ILE A 100 -4.03 5.40 -3.13
N ASN A 101 -5.34 5.62 -3.14
CA ASN A 101 -6.30 4.80 -3.85
C ASN A 101 -6.82 5.57 -5.06
N ASN A 102 -6.43 5.14 -6.26
CA ASN A 102 -6.94 5.65 -7.53
C ASN A 102 -8.04 4.72 -8.05
N SER A 103 -9.27 5.01 -7.65
CA SER A 103 -10.43 4.24 -8.08
C SER A 103 -10.77 4.57 -9.53
N LYS A 104 -10.37 3.69 -10.45
CA LYS A 104 -10.73 3.79 -11.87
C LYS A 104 -12.24 3.73 -12.12
N ARG A 105 -13.03 3.23 -11.17
CA ARG A 105 -14.49 3.06 -11.30
C ARG A 105 -15.23 4.39 -11.28
N ASP A 106 -14.81 5.32 -10.42
CA ASP A 106 -15.44 6.63 -10.24
C ASP A 106 -14.49 7.80 -10.53
N GLY A 107 -13.23 7.51 -10.89
CA GLY A 107 -12.21 8.51 -11.18
C GLY A 107 -11.70 9.24 -9.94
N SER A 108 -12.07 8.77 -8.73
CA SER A 108 -11.64 9.39 -7.49
C SER A 108 -10.21 8.98 -7.13
N VAL A 109 -9.43 9.94 -6.64
CA VAL A 109 -8.12 9.68 -6.04
C VAL A 109 -8.17 10.13 -4.59
N VAL A 110 -7.99 9.18 -3.68
CA VAL A 110 -8.01 9.44 -2.23
C VAL A 110 -6.63 9.15 -1.68
N ALA A 111 -6.05 10.14 -0.99
CA ALA A 111 -4.81 9.98 -0.26
C ALA A 111 -5.08 10.06 1.25
N ARG A 112 -4.46 9.17 2.05
CA ARG A 112 -4.55 9.20 3.52
C ARG A 112 -3.17 9.04 4.14
N LEU A 113 -2.86 9.90 5.11
CA LEU A 113 -1.69 9.74 5.97
C LEU A 113 -2.10 9.01 7.24
N TYR A 114 -1.45 7.89 7.49
CA TYR A 114 -1.51 7.13 8.73
C TYR A 114 -0.21 7.40 9.51
N PRO A 115 -0.21 8.29 10.51
CA PRO A 115 0.96 8.49 11.34
C PRO A 115 1.21 7.25 12.20
N VAL A 116 2.47 7.01 12.54
CA VAL A 116 2.84 5.97 13.50
C VAL A 116 3.32 6.63 14.79
N GLU A 117 3.06 6.00 15.92
CA GLU A 117 3.64 6.42 17.19
C GLU A 117 5.15 6.14 17.20
N SER A 118 5.92 7.03 17.82
CA SER A 118 7.35 6.80 18.02
C SER A 118 7.58 5.57 18.90
N ILE A 119 8.28 4.58 18.37
CA ILE A 119 8.65 3.38 19.11
C ILE A 119 10.01 3.62 19.78
N GLY A 120 10.06 3.55 21.12
CA GLY A 120 11.32 3.51 21.85
C GLY A 120 11.99 2.12 21.75
N ASN A 121 13.30 2.08 21.93
CA ASN A 121 14.09 0.82 21.98
C ASN A 121 14.00 -0.01 20.69
N VAL A 122 14.21 0.62 19.52
CA VAL A 122 14.34 -0.10 18.25
C VAL A 122 15.60 -0.96 18.29
N GLU A 123 15.43 -2.26 18.14
CA GLU A 123 16.51 -3.25 18.10
C GLU A 123 17.04 -3.43 16.67
N ASN A 124 16.14 -3.51 15.67
CA ASN A 124 16.51 -3.73 14.28
C ASN A 124 15.48 -3.11 13.31
N VAL A 125 15.92 -2.31 12.35
CA VAL A 125 15.05 -1.70 11.33
C VAL A 125 14.87 -2.57 10.08
N SER A 126 15.72 -3.58 9.91
CA SER A 126 15.68 -4.48 8.76
C SER A 126 14.42 -5.34 8.82
N GLY A 127 13.63 -5.36 7.75
CA GLY A 127 12.41 -6.16 7.64
C GLY A 127 11.14 -5.48 8.16
N ALA A 128 11.23 -4.30 8.77
CA ALA A 128 10.03 -3.59 9.24
C ALA A 128 9.04 -3.29 8.09
N GLY A 129 9.55 -2.92 6.91
CA GLY A 129 8.73 -2.72 5.70
C GLY A 129 8.11 -4.02 5.17
N ASP A 130 8.86 -5.12 5.19
CA ASP A 130 8.36 -6.44 4.78
C ASP A 130 7.27 -6.94 5.72
N CYS A 131 7.48 -6.80 7.04
CA CYS A 131 6.50 -7.16 8.06
C CYS A 131 5.26 -6.27 8.01
N PHE A 132 5.43 -4.96 7.77
CA PHE A 132 4.30 -4.07 7.51
C PHE A 132 3.46 -4.59 6.33
N THR A 133 4.13 -4.87 5.22
CA THR A 133 3.50 -5.31 3.98
C THR A 133 2.77 -6.64 4.16
N SER A 134 3.40 -7.61 4.85
CA SER A 134 2.76 -8.89 5.15
C SER A 134 1.54 -8.73 6.05
N GLY A 135 1.62 -7.87 7.07
CA GLY A 135 0.48 -7.59 7.96
C GLY A 135 -0.68 -6.93 7.23
N PHE A 136 -0.39 -5.97 6.36
CA PHE A 136 -1.38 -5.32 5.51
C PHE A 136 -2.07 -6.33 4.58
N ILE A 137 -1.29 -7.18 3.90
CA ILE A 137 -1.82 -8.25 3.03
C ILE A 137 -2.67 -9.23 3.83
N SER A 138 -2.25 -9.63 5.04
CA SER A 138 -3.01 -10.52 5.90
C SER A 138 -4.39 -9.94 6.26
N GLY A 139 -4.44 -8.64 6.60
CA GLY A 139 -5.70 -7.95 6.84
C GLY A 139 -6.60 -7.90 5.60
N MET A 140 -6.01 -7.61 4.45
CA MET A 140 -6.71 -7.57 3.16
C MET A 140 -7.32 -8.95 2.81
N LEU A 141 -6.57 -10.03 2.99
CA LEU A 141 -7.04 -11.40 2.76
C LEU A 141 -8.13 -11.82 3.76
N SER A 142 -8.20 -11.14 4.89
CA SER A 142 -9.25 -11.29 5.90
C SER A 142 -10.44 -10.33 5.67
N TYR A 143 -10.48 -9.66 4.51
CA TYR A 143 -11.55 -8.74 4.10
C TYR A 143 -11.77 -7.53 5.03
N TYR A 144 -10.74 -7.15 5.79
CA TYR A 144 -10.82 -5.94 6.59
C TYR A 144 -10.64 -4.68 5.72
N LYS A 145 -11.16 -3.56 6.23
CA LYS A 145 -11.00 -2.25 5.57
C LYS A 145 -9.56 -1.74 5.72
N GLU A 146 -9.22 -0.77 4.88
CA GLU A 146 -7.90 -0.14 4.79
C GLU A 146 -7.32 0.26 6.15
N SER A 147 -8.08 0.94 7.01
CA SER A 147 -7.59 1.37 8.34
C SER A 147 -7.22 0.20 9.26
N ASN A 148 -7.93 -0.93 9.16
CA ASN A 148 -7.57 -2.15 9.89
C ASN A 148 -6.33 -2.81 9.28
N ASN A 149 -6.22 -2.86 7.95
CA ASN A 149 -5.05 -3.44 7.27
C ASN A 149 -3.77 -2.68 7.62
N VAL A 150 -3.84 -1.34 7.64
CA VAL A 150 -2.72 -0.50 8.09
C VAL A 150 -2.40 -0.75 9.56
N HIS A 151 -3.41 -0.90 10.43
CA HIS A 151 -3.18 -1.21 11.84
C HIS A 151 -2.42 -2.54 12.03
N ILE A 152 -2.85 -3.60 11.34
CA ILE A 152 -2.19 -4.92 11.40
C ILE A 152 -0.76 -4.81 10.85
N GLY A 153 -0.57 -4.06 9.76
CA GLY A 153 0.76 -3.74 9.23
C GLY A 153 1.64 -3.03 10.26
N PHE A 154 1.13 -2.00 10.94
CA PHE A 154 1.88 -1.29 11.99
C PHE A 154 2.24 -2.18 13.15
N GLN A 155 1.34 -3.04 13.63
CA GLN A 155 1.67 -4.00 14.69
C GLN A 155 2.76 -4.96 14.24
N SER A 156 2.65 -5.49 13.02
CA SER A 156 3.65 -6.40 12.44
C SER A 156 5.02 -5.75 12.32
N ALA A 157 5.08 -4.49 11.84
CA ALA A 157 6.31 -3.71 11.75
C ALA A 157 6.89 -3.41 13.13
N LYS A 158 6.04 -3.05 14.11
CA LYS A 158 6.45 -2.79 15.49
C LYS A 158 7.11 -4.03 16.12
N TYR A 159 6.53 -5.21 15.93
CA TYR A 159 7.14 -6.44 16.41
C TYR A 159 8.50 -6.72 15.75
N ALA A 160 8.63 -6.45 14.45
CA ALA A 160 9.93 -6.55 13.75
C ALA A 160 10.96 -5.57 14.33
N LEU A 161 10.56 -4.32 14.57
CA LEU A 161 11.42 -3.27 15.12
C LEU A 161 11.94 -3.60 16.53
N LEU A 162 11.16 -4.32 17.33
CA LEU A 162 11.50 -4.73 18.70
C LEU A 162 12.21 -6.09 18.77
N CYS A 163 12.43 -6.74 17.63
CA CYS A 163 13.13 -8.02 17.54
C CYS A 163 14.54 -7.81 16.98
N LYS A 164 15.47 -8.71 17.34
CA LYS A 164 16.80 -8.74 16.71
C LYS A 164 16.76 -9.28 15.29
N ASN A 165 15.74 -10.06 14.95
CA ASN A 165 15.59 -10.73 13.67
C ASN A 165 14.75 -9.90 12.70
N THR A 166 14.97 -10.08 11.39
CA THR A 166 14.21 -9.43 10.32
C THR A 166 12.71 -9.72 10.38
N VAL A 167 12.33 -10.92 10.84
CA VAL A 167 10.95 -11.34 11.05
C VAL A 167 10.85 -11.93 12.46
N PRO A 168 9.86 -11.52 13.27
CA PRO A 168 9.63 -12.13 14.58
C PRO A 168 9.31 -13.62 14.47
N PHE A 169 9.79 -14.42 15.44
CA PHE A 169 9.54 -15.88 15.46
C PHE A 169 8.09 -16.26 15.77
N ASP A 170 7.37 -15.39 16.48
CA ASP A 170 5.97 -15.59 16.83
C ASP A 170 5.20 -14.29 16.53
N LEU A 171 4.23 -14.40 15.63
CA LEU A 171 3.23 -13.39 15.29
C LEU A 171 1.86 -14.08 15.40
N SER A 172 1.54 -14.66 16.56
CA SER A 172 0.24 -15.29 16.76
C SER A 172 -0.87 -14.25 16.59
N THR A 173 -1.91 -14.61 15.83
CA THR A 173 -3.08 -13.74 15.56
C THR A 173 -3.78 -13.28 16.84
N ASP A 174 -3.61 -14.02 17.94
CA ASP A 174 -4.16 -13.71 19.25
C ASP A 174 -3.47 -12.49 19.91
N THR A 175 -2.29 -12.09 19.42
CA THR A 175 -1.53 -10.94 19.96
C THR A 175 -1.78 -9.63 19.23
N ILE A 176 -2.42 -9.65 18.05
CA ILE A 176 -2.73 -8.44 17.28
C ILE A 176 -4.23 -8.13 17.44
N SER A 177 -4.54 -7.15 18.31
CA SER A 177 -5.89 -6.61 18.40
C SER A 177 -6.30 -5.96 17.07
N ILE A 178 -7.46 -6.31 16.54
CA ILE A 178 -7.97 -5.71 15.30
C ILE A 178 -8.61 -4.35 15.63
N ASN A 179 -7.80 -3.29 15.55
CA ASN A 179 -8.26 -1.91 15.66
C ASN A 179 -8.12 -1.18 14.32
N GLU A 180 -8.60 0.05 14.26
CA GLU A 180 -8.38 0.94 13.13
C GLU A 180 -7.19 1.85 13.39
N ALA A 181 -6.32 2.01 12.41
CA ALA A 181 -5.32 3.06 12.42
C ALA A 181 -5.99 4.42 12.17
N GLU A 182 -5.62 5.42 12.97
CA GLU A 182 -6.03 6.80 12.75
C GLU A 182 -5.39 7.35 11.47
N TYR A 183 -6.11 8.24 10.79
CA TYR A 183 -5.61 8.87 9.57
C TYR A 183 -6.15 10.27 9.33
N VAL A 184 -5.43 11.01 8.50
CA VAL A 184 -5.85 12.28 7.92
C VAL A 184 -5.99 12.11 6.41
N THR A 185 -7.15 12.47 5.87
CA THR A 185 -7.35 12.52 4.41
C THR A 185 -6.64 13.74 3.82
N LEU A 186 -5.85 13.52 2.79
CA LEU A 186 -5.06 14.54 2.11
C LEU A 186 -5.70 14.91 0.77
N LYS A 187 -5.57 16.17 0.38
CA LYS A 187 -5.90 16.62 -0.97
C LYS A 187 -4.73 16.29 -1.90
N ILE A 188 -5.04 15.75 -3.07
CA ILE A 188 -4.07 15.43 -4.12
C ILE A 188 -4.46 16.22 -5.37
N ASP A 189 -3.85 17.39 -5.53
CA ASP A 189 -4.14 18.33 -6.62
C ASP A 189 -3.44 17.95 -7.92
#